data_AF-A0A850MNF9-F1
#
_entry.id   AF-A0A850MNF9-F1
#
_cell.length_a   1.000
_cell.length_b   1.000
_cell.length_c   1.000
_cell.angle_alpha   90.00
_cell.angle_beta   90.00
_cell.angle_gamma   90.00
#
_symmetry.space_group_name_H-M   'P 1'
#
loop_
_entity.id
_entity.type
_entity.pdbx_description
1 polymer ?
#
loop_
_entity_poly.entity_id
_entity_poly.type
_entity_poly.pdbx_seq_one_letter_code
_entity_poly.pdbx_strand_id
1 'polypeptide(L)'
;MGKEKVPKQAEELGFTKFRMTILYARPQNISIRQRVLTRYIPDVIYDIRDYIARNDSSLIEEMVGTKNVTAYYLAQKMNLYVVIFDKAAFWTIMNPAKHALQINIFSNNEEHVRGIANVVNHLWVDGILAHMDWKWIEKKYKVDREDCIATWKEFL
;
A
#
# COMPACT_ATOMS: atom_id res chain seq x y z
N MET A 1 -24.24 18.25 6.27
CA MET A 1 -22.88 18.23 6.83
C MET A 1 -21.95 17.68 5.77
N GLY A 2 -21.01 18.48 5.27
CA GLY A 2 -20.09 18.06 4.22
C GLY A 2 -19.18 16.94 4.73
N LYS A 3 -18.98 15.89 3.95
CA LYS A 3 -18.01 14.83 4.26
C LYS A 3 -16.64 15.50 4.37
N GLU A 4 -16.09 15.62 5.57
CA GLU A 4 -14.69 15.98 5.72
C GLU A 4 -13.85 14.88 5.07
N LYS A 5 -12.91 15.29 4.21
CA LYS A 5 -12.01 14.36 3.52
C LYS A 5 -11.18 13.59 4.55
N VAL A 6 -11.01 12.29 4.37
CA VAL A 6 -10.29 11.39 5.30
C VAL A 6 -8.92 11.94 5.72
N PRO A 7 -8.10 12.55 4.83
CA PRO A 7 -6.83 13.16 5.22
C PRO A 7 -6.96 14.29 6.25
N LYS A 8 -7.99 15.13 6.13
CA LYS A 8 -8.24 16.24 7.06
C LYS A 8 -8.59 15.70 8.45
N GLN A 9 -9.43 14.68 8.50
CA GLN A 9 -9.78 14.02 9.76
C GLN A 9 -8.56 13.35 10.42
N ALA A 10 -7.72 12.67 9.63
CA ALA A 10 -6.51 12.04 10.13
C ALA A 10 -5.52 13.06 10.73
N GLU A 11 -5.41 14.25 10.11
CA GLU A 11 -4.59 15.35 10.62
C GLU A 11 -5.16 15.94 11.92
N GLU A 12 -6.47 16.24 11.95
CA GLU A 12 -7.15 16.79 13.12
C GLU A 12 -7.11 15.85 14.33
N LEU A 13 -7.20 14.55 14.08
CA LEU A 13 -7.07 13.50 15.11
C LEU A 13 -5.60 13.18 15.45
N GLY A 14 -4.63 13.80 14.77
CA GLY A 14 -3.20 13.66 15.06
C GLY A 14 -2.52 12.39 14.55
N PHE A 15 -3.17 11.59 13.70
CA PHE A 15 -2.62 10.34 13.17
C PHE A 15 -1.39 10.58 12.28
N THR A 16 -1.33 11.73 11.61
CA THR A 16 -0.16 12.14 10.81
C THR A 16 1.10 12.40 11.64
N LYS A 17 0.98 12.46 12.99
CA LYS A 17 2.11 12.60 13.92
C LYS A 17 2.68 11.25 14.38
N PHE A 18 2.03 10.13 14.06
CA PHE A 18 2.58 8.81 14.35
C PHE A 18 3.83 8.54 13.51
N ARG A 19 4.65 7.56 13.94
CA ARG A 19 5.77 7.07 13.13
C ARG A 19 5.21 6.62 11.79
N MET A 20 5.76 7.18 10.72
CA MET A 20 5.42 6.79 9.35
C MET A 20 6.41 5.72 8.90
N THR A 21 5.87 4.60 8.43
CA THR A 21 6.61 3.57 7.69
C THR A 21 6.20 3.65 6.23
N ILE A 22 7.16 3.56 5.31
CA ILE A 22 6.86 3.57 3.87
C ILE A 22 7.29 2.24 3.26
N LEU A 23 6.35 1.54 2.62
CA LEU A 23 6.62 0.34 1.83
C LEU A 23 6.45 0.67 0.35
N TYR A 24 7.49 0.46 -0.44
CA TYR A 24 7.44 0.60 -1.90
C TYR A 24 7.22 -0.77 -2.54
N ALA A 25 6.39 -0.83 -3.59
CA ALA A 25 6.18 -2.04 -4.37
C ALA A 25 6.07 -1.76 -5.88
N ARG A 26 6.78 -2.52 -6.71
CA ARG A 26 6.60 -2.54 -8.17
C ARG A 26 7.05 -3.90 -8.70
N PRO A 27 6.17 -4.73 -9.25
CA PRO A 27 6.58 -6.02 -9.78
C PRO A 27 7.39 -5.85 -11.10
N GLN A 28 8.55 -6.49 -11.22
CA GLN A 28 9.46 -6.39 -12.37
C GLN A 28 9.03 -7.24 -13.55
N ASN A 29 8.56 -8.46 -13.30
CA ASN A 29 8.07 -9.38 -14.31
C ASN A 29 7.08 -10.35 -13.67
N ILE A 30 5.78 -10.12 -13.88
CA ILE A 30 4.81 -11.19 -13.67
C ILE A 30 4.72 -11.95 -14.99
N SER A 31 5.43 -13.07 -15.12
CA SER A 31 5.08 -14.03 -16.17
C SER A 31 3.70 -14.56 -15.79
N ILE A 32 2.66 -14.14 -16.51
CA ILE A 32 1.30 -14.68 -16.36
C ILE A 32 1.32 -16.12 -16.90
N ARG A 33 1.89 -17.03 -16.12
CA ARG A 33 1.85 -18.47 -16.33
C ARG A 33 1.61 -19.17 -14.99
N GLN A 34 0.65 -18.69 -14.23
CA GLN A 34 -0.04 -19.51 -13.24
C GLN A 34 -1.54 -19.19 -13.29
N ARG A 35 -2.33 -20.25 -13.26
CA ARG A 35 -3.75 -20.32 -13.62
C ARG A 35 -4.66 -19.59 -12.62
N VAL A 36 -4.58 -18.27 -12.55
CA VAL A 36 -5.62 -17.42 -11.95
C VAL A 36 -5.78 -16.23 -12.88
N LEU A 37 -6.80 -16.31 -13.76
CA LEU A 37 -7.31 -15.14 -14.44
C LEU A 37 -7.63 -14.07 -13.38
N THR A 38 -7.15 -12.84 -13.61
CA THR A 38 -7.54 -11.58 -12.93
C THR A 38 -7.28 -11.48 -11.42
N ARG A 39 -6.03 -11.31 -11.00
CA ARG A 39 -5.74 -10.54 -9.78
C ARG A 39 -4.92 -9.29 -10.13
N TYR A 40 -5.51 -8.13 -9.86
CA TYR A 40 -5.19 -6.78 -10.36
C TYR A 40 -4.71 -5.93 -9.17
N ILE A 41 -3.98 -4.82 -9.37
CA ILE A 41 -3.34 -4.09 -8.24
C ILE A 41 -4.30 -3.26 -7.36
N PRO A 42 -5.50 -2.87 -7.81
CA PRO A 42 -6.61 -2.56 -6.93
C PRO A 42 -6.91 -3.63 -5.91
N ASP A 43 -6.55 -4.89 -6.16
CA ASP A 43 -6.65 -5.93 -5.15
C ASP A 43 -5.71 -5.63 -3.98
N VAL A 44 -4.50 -5.07 -4.17
CA VAL A 44 -3.64 -4.67 -3.03
C VAL A 44 -4.33 -3.62 -2.16
N ILE A 45 -4.96 -2.63 -2.80
CA ILE A 45 -5.71 -1.57 -2.13
C ILE A 45 -6.90 -2.18 -1.36
N TYR A 46 -7.62 -3.13 -1.96
CA TYR A 46 -8.76 -3.81 -1.33
C TYR A 46 -8.35 -4.85 -0.27
N ASP A 47 -7.24 -5.56 -0.44
CA ASP A 47 -6.72 -6.56 0.49
C ASP A 47 -6.25 -5.88 1.78
N ILE A 48 -5.54 -4.74 1.66
CA ILE A 48 -5.20 -3.89 2.81
C ILE A 48 -6.47 -3.38 3.48
N ARG A 49 -7.44 -2.90 2.70
CA ARG A 49 -8.72 -2.39 3.21
C ARG A 49 -9.51 -3.45 3.96
N ASP A 50 -9.59 -4.66 3.42
CA ASP A 50 -10.31 -5.77 4.01
C ASP A 50 -9.59 -6.32 5.24
N TYR A 51 -8.25 -6.30 5.25
CA TYR A 51 -7.50 -6.51 6.49
C TYR A 51 -7.87 -5.48 7.55
N ILE A 52 -7.87 -4.19 7.24
CA ILE A 52 -8.19 -3.14 8.20
C ILE A 52 -9.66 -3.27 8.67
N ALA A 53 -10.61 -3.42 7.76
CA ALA A 53 -12.04 -3.52 8.07
C ALA A 53 -12.38 -4.72 8.97
N ARG A 54 -11.66 -5.85 8.81
CA ARG A 54 -11.81 -7.02 9.67
C ARG A 54 -11.34 -6.78 11.10
N ASN A 55 -10.36 -5.90 11.28
CA ASN A 55 -9.75 -5.60 12.58
C ASN A 55 -10.31 -4.33 13.23
N ASP A 56 -10.92 -3.42 12.45
CA ASP A 56 -11.45 -2.15 12.92
C ASP A 56 -12.76 -1.76 12.23
N SER A 57 -13.85 -1.83 12.98
CA SER A 57 -15.18 -1.42 12.53
C SER A 57 -15.33 0.11 12.35
N SER A 58 -14.35 0.91 12.76
CA SER A 58 -14.33 2.38 12.63
C SER A 58 -13.66 2.87 11.35
N LEU A 59 -13.26 1.97 10.45
CA LEU A 59 -12.63 2.31 9.19
C LEU A 59 -13.44 3.36 8.41
N ILE A 60 -12.79 4.46 8.06
CA ILE A 60 -13.25 5.46 7.11
C ILE A 60 -12.31 5.43 5.91
N GLU A 61 -12.87 5.39 4.71
CA GLU A 61 -12.12 5.26 3.47
C GLU A 61 -12.45 6.35 2.45
N GLU A 62 -11.44 6.80 1.71
CA GLU A 62 -11.58 7.72 0.58
C GLU A 62 -10.63 7.30 -0.54
N MET A 63 -11.11 7.31 -1.79
CA MET A 63 -10.28 7.07 -2.97
C MET A 63 -10.37 8.27 -3.91
N VAL A 64 -9.21 8.73 -4.38
CA VAL A 64 -9.09 9.88 -5.27
C VAL A 64 -8.31 9.49 -6.52
N GLY A 65 -8.80 9.95 -7.68
CA GLY A 65 -8.15 9.72 -8.96
C GLY A 65 -8.67 8.47 -9.69
N THR A 66 -8.45 8.45 -11.00
CA THR A 66 -8.91 7.38 -11.90
C THR A 66 -7.76 6.64 -12.55
N LYS A 67 -6.67 7.35 -12.90
CA LYS A 67 -5.49 6.78 -13.57
C LYS A 67 -4.34 6.50 -12.61
N ASN A 68 -4.11 7.45 -11.70
CA ASN A 68 -3.30 7.25 -10.51
C ASN A 68 -4.28 7.32 -9.36
N VAL A 69 -4.33 6.28 -8.56
CA VAL A 69 -5.28 6.16 -7.47
C VAL A 69 -4.54 6.46 -6.19
N THR A 70 -5.09 7.34 -5.37
CA THR A 70 -4.68 7.48 -3.98
C THR A 70 -5.82 6.98 -3.11
N ALA A 71 -5.57 5.95 -2.30
CA ALA A 71 -6.50 5.45 -1.30
C ALA A 71 -6.06 5.92 0.10
N TYR A 72 -7.02 6.35 0.89
CA TYR A 72 -6.85 6.80 2.26
C TYR A 72 -7.71 5.94 3.18
N TYR A 73 -7.10 5.32 4.18
CA TYR A 73 -7.78 4.49 5.17
C TYR A 73 -7.46 5.00 6.57
N LEU A 74 -8.49 5.38 7.31
CA LEU A 74 -8.38 5.82 8.70
C LEU A 74 -9.14 4.87 9.60
N ALA A 75 -8.41 4.13 10.43
CA ALA A 75 -8.93 3.16 11.39
C ALA A 75 -8.62 3.64 12.81
N GLN A 76 -9.63 4.23 13.45
CA GLN A 76 -9.45 5.02 14.67
C GLN A 76 -9.15 4.14 15.88
N LYS A 77 -9.80 2.97 16.00
CA LYS A 77 -9.59 2.06 17.14
C LYS A 77 -8.22 1.37 17.07
N MET A 78 -7.72 1.12 15.85
CA MET A 78 -6.38 0.60 15.61
C MET A 78 -5.28 1.66 15.72
N ASN A 79 -5.59 2.95 15.88
CA ASN A 79 -4.59 4.03 15.77
C ASN A 79 -3.76 3.89 14.48
N LEU A 80 -4.45 3.66 13.36
CA LEU A 80 -3.85 3.38 12.07
C LEU A 80 -4.40 4.32 11.00
N TYR A 81 -3.51 4.97 10.28
CA TYR A 81 -3.81 5.73 9.07
C TYR A 81 -2.91 5.25 7.93
N VAL A 82 -3.50 4.90 6.80
CA VAL A 82 -2.78 4.36 5.64
C VAL A 82 -3.07 5.20 4.41
N VAL A 83 -2.03 5.56 3.68
CA VAL A 83 -2.12 6.25 2.40
C VAL A 83 -1.42 5.40 1.35
N ILE A 84 -2.18 4.91 0.38
CA ILE A 84 -1.65 4.10 -0.72
C ILE A 84 -1.71 4.94 -1.99
N PHE A 85 -0.55 5.21 -2.56
CA PHE A 85 -0.44 5.80 -3.89
C PHE A 85 -0.12 4.70 -4.91
N ASP A 86 -1.08 4.40 -5.79
CA ASP A 86 -0.90 3.52 -6.94
C ASP A 86 -0.75 4.33 -8.22
N LYS A 87 0.45 4.26 -8.79
CA LYS A 87 0.76 4.84 -10.10
C LYS A 87 0.71 3.78 -11.19
N ALA A 88 -0.31 3.82 -12.02
CA ALA A 88 -0.37 3.04 -13.26
C ALA A 88 0.23 3.81 -14.45
N ALA A 89 1.07 3.16 -15.27
CA ALA A 89 1.49 3.73 -16.55
C ALA A 89 0.35 3.68 -17.60
N PHE A 90 0.30 4.67 -18.49
CA PHE A 90 -0.84 4.96 -19.39
C PHE A 90 -1.30 3.78 -20.28
N TRP A 91 -2.59 3.79 -20.67
CA TRP A 91 -3.36 2.82 -21.49
C TRP A 91 -3.39 1.34 -21.06
N THR A 92 -2.66 0.92 -20.02
CA THR A 92 -2.61 -0.51 -19.64
C THR A 92 -2.61 -0.67 -18.14
N ILE A 93 -3.77 -0.33 -17.58
CA ILE A 93 -4.20 -0.72 -16.25
C ILE A 93 -4.08 -2.25 -16.05
N MET A 94 -4.20 -3.04 -17.11
CA MET A 94 -4.17 -4.51 -17.01
C MET A 94 -2.77 -5.14 -16.92
N ASN A 95 -1.68 -4.37 -16.82
CA ASN A 95 -0.34 -4.92 -16.70
C ASN A 95 0.28 -4.58 -15.33
N PRO A 96 0.41 -5.55 -14.41
CA PRO A 96 1.00 -5.34 -13.08
C PRO A 96 2.39 -4.69 -13.09
N ALA A 97 3.23 -5.00 -14.09
CA ALA A 97 4.57 -4.40 -14.23
C ALA A 97 4.55 -2.89 -14.55
N LYS A 98 3.36 -2.32 -14.78
CA LYS A 98 3.14 -0.90 -15.03
C LYS A 98 2.62 -0.15 -13.81
N HIS A 99 2.32 -0.83 -12.72
CA HIS A 99 1.91 -0.22 -11.46
C HIS A 99 3.10 -0.05 -10.53
N ALA A 100 3.08 1.01 -9.74
CA ALA A 100 4.00 1.19 -8.64
C ALA A 100 3.25 1.75 -7.44
N LEU A 101 3.38 1.06 -6.32
CA LEU A 101 2.77 1.39 -5.06
C LEU A 101 3.78 2.08 -4.15
N GLN A 102 3.29 3.09 -3.46
CA GLN A 102 3.87 3.63 -2.25
C GLN A 102 2.81 3.55 -1.16
N ILE A 103 3.09 2.79 -0.11
CA ILE A 103 2.18 2.54 1.01
C ILE A 103 2.77 3.26 2.23
N ASN A 104 2.18 4.38 2.61
CA ASN A 104 2.56 5.12 3.80
C ASN A 104 1.65 4.68 4.95
N ILE A 105 2.25 4.15 6.02
CA ILE A 105 1.56 3.59 7.18
C ILE A 105 1.92 4.44 8.38
N PHE A 106 0.95 5.15 8.93
CA PHE A 106 1.06 5.94 10.14
C PHE A 106 0.44 5.16 11.28
N SER A 107 1.26 4.65 12.20
CA SER A 107 0.77 3.94 13.38
C SER A 107 1.76 4.03 14.52
N ASN A 108 1.25 3.93 15.74
CA ASN A 108 2.04 3.76 16.95
C ASN A 108 2.23 2.28 17.33
N ASN A 109 1.72 1.36 16.51
CA ASN A 109 1.81 -0.08 16.74
C ASN A 109 2.44 -0.80 15.53
N GLU A 110 3.63 -1.34 15.73
CA GLU A 110 4.36 -2.06 14.68
C GLU A 110 3.64 -3.32 14.20
N GLU A 111 2.79 -3.96 15.03
CA GLU A 111 2.01 -5.12 14.59
C GLU A 111 1.02 -4.77 13.49
N HIS A 112 0.50 -3.54 13.46
CA HIS A 112 -0.35 -3.09 12.37
C HIS A 112 0.44 -2.90 11.07
N VAL A 113 1.69 -2.45 11.19
CA VAL A 113 2.64 -2.36 10.06
C VAL A 113 2.98 -3.75 9.54
N ARG A 114 3.31 -4.70 10.43
CA ARG A 114 3.55 -6.12 10.09
C ARG A 114 2.35 -6.76 9.40
N GLY A 115 1.15 -6.52 9.91
CA GLY A 115 -0.08 -7.05 9.30
C GLY A 115 -0.28 -6.56 7.87
N ILE A 116 -0.09 -5.27 7.61
CA ILE A 116 -0.17 -4.71 6.25
C ILE A 116 0.95 -5.26 5.37
N ALA A 117 2.20 -5.29 5.85
CA ALA A 117 3.33 -5.82 5.11
C ALA A 117 3.09 -7.28 4.69
N ASN A 118 2.59 -8.11 5.60
CA ASN A 118 2.27 -9.51 5.34
C ASN A 118 1.11 -9.69 4.36
N VAL A 119 0.04 -8.90 4.48
CA VAL A 119 -1.07 -8.89 3.52
C VAL A 119 -0.55 -8.67 2.11
N VAL A 120 0.32 -7.68 1.94
CA VAL A 120 0.91 -7.38 0.65
C VAL A 120 1.85 -8.51 0.22
N ASN A 121 2.77 -8.94 1.08
CA ASN A 121 3.74 -10.00 0.76
C ASN A 121 3.10 -11.31 0.28
N HIS A 122 1.99 -11.72 0.89
CA HIS A 122 1.27 -12.95 0.54
C HIS A 122 0.55 -12.92 -0.82
N LEU A 123 0.50 -11.77 -1.49
CA LEU A 123 0.02 -11.68 -2.87
C LEU A 123 1.00 -12.32 -3.86
N TRP A 124 2.24 -12.58 -3.44
CA TRP A 124 3.27 -13.24 -4.21
C TRP A 124 3.70 -14.55 -3.57
N VAL A 125 3.75 -15.63 -4.37
CA VAL A 125 4.04 -17.00 -3.89
C VAL A 125 5.40 -17.09 -3.18
N ASP A 126 6.42 -16.42 -3.71
CA ASP A 126 7.79 -16.44 -3.17
C ASP A 126 8.12 -15.16 -2.36
N GLY A 127 7.08 -14.40 -1.97
CA GLY A 127 7.19 -13.11 -1.31
C GLY A 127 7.51 -11.94 -2.24
N ILE A 128 7.12 -10.73 -1.84
CA ILE A 128 7.16 -9.55 -2.71
C ILE A 128 8.58 -9.19 -3.15
N LEU A 129 9.56 -9.29 -2.25
CA LEU A 129 10.94 -8.80 -2.46
C LEU A 129 11.63 -9.43 -3.67
N ALA A 130 11.31 -10.70 -3.97
CA ALA A 130 11.85 -11.43 -5.12
C ALA A 130 11.35 -10.90 -6.47
N HIS A 131 10.23 -10.17 -6.47
CA HIS A 131 9.57 -9.71 -7.69
C HIS A 131 9.75 -8.22 -7.93
N MET A 132 10.57 -7.52 -7.16
CA MET A 132 10.63 -6.05 -7.17
C MET A 132 11.54 -5.45 -8.26
N ASP A 133 11.01 -4.45 -8.98
CA ASP A 133 11.78 -3.60 -9.90
C ASP A 133 12.48 -2.46 -9.15
N TRP A 134 13.53 -2.82 -8.41
CA TRP A 134 14.26 -1.88 -7.55
C TRP A 134 14.84 -0.70 -8.33
N LYS A 135 15.42 -0.95 -9.52
CA LYS A 135 16.00 0.11 -10.36
C LYS A 135 14.97 1.20 -10.68
N TRP A 136 13.73 0.81 -10.96
CA TRP A 136 12.68 1.80 -11.22
C TRP A 136 12.26 2.51 -9.93
N ILE A 137 12.11 1.79 -8.82
CA ILE A 137 11.71 2.35 -7.51
C ILE A 137 12.71 3.42 -7.06
N GLU A 138 14.01 3.09 -7.05
CA GLU A 138 15.09 4.00 -6.68
C GLU A 138 15.03 5.28 -7.53
N LYS A 139 14.96 5.12 -8.86
CA LYS A 139 14.88 6.26 -9.79
C LYS A 139 13.61 7.10 -9.58
N LYS A 140 12.47 6.45 -9.35
CA LYS A 140 11.18 7.13 -9.28
C LYS A 140 11.00 7.91 -7.98
N TYR A 141 11.28 7.25 -6.87
CA TYR A 141 11.02 7.77 -5.53
C TYR A 141 12.26 8.44 -4.92
N LYS A 142 13.42 8.34 -5.58
CA LYS A 142 14.71 8.88 -5.12
C LYS A 142 15.08 8.31 -3.74
N VAL A 143 14.94 7.00 -3.63
CA VAL A 143 15.19 6.22 -2.40
C VAL A 143 16.33 5.24 -2.63
N ASP A 144 17.00 4.85 -1.56
CA ASP A 144 17.99 3.78 -1.58
C ASP A 144 17.30 2.40 -1.54
N ARG A 145 17.78 1.47 -2.36
CA ARG A 145 17.22 0.11 -2.43
C ARG A 145 17.41 -0.67 -1.13
N GLU A 146 18.58 -0.62 -0.52
CA GLU A 146 18.88 -1.42 0.67
C GLU A 146 18.06 -0.93 1.86
N ASP A 147 17.85 0.38 2.00
CA ASP A 147 16.93 0.95 3.00
C ASP A 147 15.49 0.46 2.80
N CYS A 148 15.02 0.42 1.55
CA CYS A 148 13.68 -0.10 1.23
C CYS A 148 13.56 -1.60 1.56
N ILE A 149 14.57 -2.39 1.21
CA ILE A 149 14.61 -3.83 1.51
C ILE A 149 14.67 -4.05 3.03
N ALA A 150 15.46 -3.27 3.75
CA ALA A 150 15.56 -3.35 5.20
C ALA A 150 14.21 -3.03 5.86
N THR A 151 13.53 -1.99 5.40
CA THR A 151 12.19 -1.64 5.89
C THR A 151 11.20 -2.79 5.67
N TRP A 152 11.19 -3.40 4.48
CA TRP A 152 10.36 -4.59 4.25
C TRP A 152 10.73 -5.74 5.21
N LYS A 153 12.01 -6.07 5.35
CA LYS A 153 12.47 -7.15 6.24
C LYS A 153 12.21 -6.89 7.73
N GLU A 154 12.11 -5.64 8.16
CA GLU A 154 11.74 -5.28 9.54
C GLU A 154 10.31 -5.74 9.88
N PHE A 155 9.43 -5.82 8.86
CA PHE A 155 8.00 -6.07 9.04
C PHE A 155 7.48 -7.37 8.39
N LEU A 156 8.34 -8.17 7.76
CA LEU A 156 8.05 -9.51 7.23
C LEU A 156 8.62 -10.58 8.16
#